data_AF-A0A6J8ETC1-F1
#
_entry.id   AF-A0A6J8ETC1-F1
#
_cell.length_a   1.000
_cell.length_b   1.000
_cell.length_c   1.000
_cell.angle_alpha   90.00
_cell.angle_beta   90.00
_cell.angle_gamma   90.00
#
_symmetry.space_group_name_H-M   'P 1'
#
loop_
_entity.id
_entity.type
_entity.pdbx_description
1 polymer ?
#
loop_
_entity_poly.entity_id
_entity_poly.type
_entity_poly.pdbx_seq_one_letter_code
_entity_poly.pdbx_strand_id
1 'polypeptide(L)'
;MVLEYFCSDHDTLCCRSCMASAHRSCEKLLAIEVSAKGVKSSARYEEIVKHVTTLNSAVKELEDKKRQVLITLKDSKLTVKQDVNNFKARLQKRIQEIEAALMSEIDTIHTDLSNEANENLEKICDRRRKIQNIAEQFEFISKHGSESQTFMLIDNIKEELNCHDNEFQKLLLSHRCDKRQ
;
A
#
# COMPACT_ATOMS: atom_id res chain seq x y z
N MET A 1 -48.29 -10.66 -52.73
CA MET A 1 -47.55 -10.79 -54.00
C MET A 1 -46.86 -12.14 -53.98
N VAL A 2 -47.24 -13.06 -54.85
CA VAL A 2 -46.64 -14.40 -54.93
C VAL A 2 -45.57 -14.39 -56.00
N LEU A 3 -44.36 -14.84 -55.67
CA LEU A 3 -43.27 -15.05 -56.63
C LEU A 3 -43.52 -16.42 -57.26
N GLU A 4 -43.59 -16.47 -58.59
CA GLU A 4 -44.01 -17.67 -59.34
C GLU A 4 -42.98 -18.04 -60.43
N TYR A 5 -42.08 -17.11 -60.78
CA TYR A 5 -41.11 -17.28 -61.85
C TYR A 5 -39.70 -16.92 -61.40
N PHE A 6 -38.70 -17.54 -62.02
CA PHE A 6 -37.28 -17.23 -61.90
C PHE A 6 -36.75 -16.78 -63.25
N CYS A 7 -36.11 -15.61 -63.28
CA CYS A 7 -35.46 -15.07 -64.47
C CYS A 7 -33.96 -15.39 -64.40
N SER A 8 -33.50 -16.29 -65.27
CA SER A 8 -32.09 -16.71 -65.29
C SER A 8 -31.16 -15.63 -65.88
N ASP A 9 -31.70 -14.73 -66.71
CA ASP A 9 -30.93 -13.62 -67.29
C ASP A 9 -30.53 -12.59 -66.23
N HIS A 10 -31.27 -12.52 -65.11
CA HIS A 10 -31.01 -11.60 -64.00
C HIS A 10 -30.67 -12.31 -62.67
N ASP A 11 -30.72 -13.64 -62.61
CA ASP A 11 -30.62 -14.46 -61.38
C ASP A 11 -31.59 -14.00 -60.26
N THR A 12 -32.83 -13.65 -60.62
CA THR A 12 -33.83 -13.12 -59.67
C THR A 12 -35.20 -13.82 -59.75
N LEU A 13 -35.91 -13.86 -58.61
CA LEU A 13 -37.30 -14.29 -58.52
C LEU A 13 -38.23 -13.12 -58.89
N CYS A 14 -39.30 -13.41 -59.64
CA CYS A 14 -40.27 -12.41 -60.05
C CYS A 14 -41.71 -12.93 -59.98
N CYS A 15 -42.66 -12.00 -59.80
CA CYS A 15 -44.09 -12.29 -59.86
C CYS A 15 -44.61 -12.15 -61.30
N ARG A 16 -45.86 -12.57 -61.54
CA ARG A 16 -46.50 -12.50 -62.87
C ARG A 16 -46.51 -11.10 -63.49
N SER A 17 -46.65 -10.06 -62.67
CA SER A 17 -46.62 -8.66 -63.13
C SER A 17 -45.23 -8.24 -63.60
N CYS A 18 -44.19 -8.59 -62.85
CA CYS A 18 -42.79 -8.34 -63.22
C CYS A 18 -42.39 -9.12 -64.48
N MET A 19 -42.88 -10.35 -64.63
CA MET A 19 -42.69 -11.16 -65.83
C MET A 19 -43.27 -10.48 -67.08
N ALA A 20 -44.50 -9.98 -67.00
CA ALA A 20 -45.19 -9.34 -68.14
C ALA A 20 -44.68 -7.92 -68.48
N SER A 21 -43.88 -7.32 -67.60
CA SER A 21 -43.34 -5.97 -67.76
C SER A 21 -41.81 -5.98 -67.85
N ALA A 22 -41.13 -5.86 -66.72
CA ALA A 22 -39.68 -5.73 -66.62
C ALA A 22 -38.88 -6.88 -67.24
N HIS A 23 -39.44 -8.10 -67.21
CA HIS A 23 -38.80 -9.28 -67.76
C HIS A 23 -39.43 -9.78 -69.06
N ARG A 24 -40.27 -8.97 -69.73
CA ARG A 24 -40.97 -9.36 -70.97
C ARG A 24 -40.02 -9.77 -72.11
N SER A 25 -38.83 -9.17 -72.14
CA SER A 25 -37.80 -9.46 -73.14
C SER A 25 -36.74 -10.47 -72.67
N CYS A 26 -36.89 -11.06 -71.47
CA CYS A 26 -35.96 -12.08 -70.99
C CYS A 26 -36.28 -13.43 -71.64
N GLU A 27 -35.26 -14.11 -72.15
CA GLU A 27 -35.43 -15.37 -72.88
C GLU A 27 -35.43 -16.59 -71.94
N LYS A 28 -34.84 -16.45 -70.75
CA LYS A 28 -34.64 -17.58 -69.81
C LYS A 28 -35.49 -17.45 -68.55
N LEU A 29 -36.80 -17.33 -68.75
CA LEU A 29 -37.77 -17.20 -67.66
C LEU A 29 -38.53 -18.51 -67.45
N LEU A 30 -38.42 -19.08 -66.26
CA LEU A 30 -38.96 -20.39 -65.92
C LEU A 30 -39.86 -20.30 -64.70
N ALA A 31 -40.91 -21.13 -64.64
CA ALA A 31 -41.69 -21.29 -63.42
C ALA A 31 -40.78 -21.76 -62.27
N ILE A 32 -41.04 -21.31 -61.04
CA ILE A 32 -40.21 -21.66 -59.89
C ILE A 32 -40.24 -23.17 -59.66
N GLU A 33 -41.37 -23.85 -59.87
CA GLU A 33 -41.49 -25.30 -59.70
C GLU A 33 -40.56 -26.06 -60.66
N VAL A 34 -40.29 -25.50 -61.84
CA VAL A 34 -39.35 -26.07 -62.81
C VAL A 34 -37.91 -25.74 -62.41
N SER A 35 -37.65 -24.49 -62.02
CA SER A 35 -36.32 -24.01 -61.62
C SER A 35 -35.84 -24.62 -60.30
N ALA A 36 -36.76 -24.99 -59.42
CA ALA A 36 -36.50 -25.59 -58.11
C ALA A 36 -36.19 -27.10 -58.20
N LYS A 37 -36.48 -27.75 -59.33
CA LYS A 37 -36.18 -29.18 -59.52
C LYS A 37 -34.68 -29.42 -59.41
N GLY A 38 -34.30 -30.34 -58.53
CA GLY A 38 -32.89 -30.69 -58.34
C GLY A 38 -32.04 -29.63 -57.64
N VAL A 39 -32.62 -28.53 -57.11
CA VAL A 39 -31.85 -27.51 -56.37
C VAL A 39 -31.14 -28.12 -55.16
N LYS A 40 -31.81 -29.01 -54.42
CA LYS A 40 -31.22 -29.71 -53.27
C LYS A 40 -30.04 -30.62 -53.63
N SER A 41 -29.90 -31.00 -54.90
CA SER A 41 -28.80 -31.79 -55.45
C SER A 41 -27.86 -30.93 -56.31
N SER A 42 -28.01 -29.60 -56.28
CA SER A 42 -27.15 -28.69 -57.05
C SER A 42 -25.89 -28.35 -56.27
N ALA A 43 -24.78 -28.15 -56.98
CA ALA A 43 -23.52 -27.72 -56.39
C ALA A 43 -23.65 -26.38 -55.63
N ARG A 44 -24.49 -25.45 -56.13
CA ARG A 44 -24.78 -24.16 -55.48
C ARG A 44 -25.43 -24.34 -54.10
N TYR A 45 -26.36 -25.29 -53.99
CA TYR A 45 -26.99 -25.61 -52.70
C TYR A 45 -25.98 -26.24 -51.72
N GLU A 46 -25.19 -27.21 -52.18
CA GLU A 46 -24.14 -27.83 -51.35
C GLU A 46 -23.11 -26.81 -50.89
N GLU A 47 -22.68 -25.90 -51.75
CA GLU A 47 -21.75 -24.81 -51.42
C GLU A 47 -22.34 -23.87 -50.38
N ILE A 48 -23.60 -23.44 -50.54
CA ILE A 48 -24.27 -22.57 -49.56
C ILE A 48 -24.42 -23.29 -48.21
N VAL A 49 -24.85 -24.55 -48.20
CA VAL A 49 -24.96 -25.35 -46.97
C VAL A 49 -23.60 -25.48 -46.28
N LYS A 50 -22.54 -25.78 -47.04
CA LYS A 50 -21.17 -25.85 -46.53
C LYS A 50 -20.70 -24.49 -45.97
N HIS A 51 -21.02 -23.40 -46.66
CA HIS A 51 -20.64 -22.06 -46.23
C HIS A 51 -21.35 -21.67 -44.92
N VAL A 52 -22.67 -21.88 -44.85
CA VAL A 52 -23.48 -21.61 -43.66
C VAL A 52 -23.02 -22.45 -42.47
N THR A 53 -22.79 -23.75 -42.67
CA THR A 53 -22.31 -24.64 -41.59
C THR A 53 -20.91 -24.25 -41.11
N THR A 54 -19.99 -23.92 -42.02
CA THR A 54 -18.64 -23.46 -41.67
C THR A 54 -18.69 -22.15 -40.91
N LEU A 55 -19.48 -21.18 -41.38
CA LEU A 55 -19.63 -19.88 -40.72
C LEU A 55 -20.23 -20.02 -39.33
N ASN A 56 -21.26 -20.85 -39.18
CA ASN A 56 -21.89 -21.11 -37.88
C ASN A 56 -20.91 -21.74 -36.88
N SER A 57 -20.10 -22.70 -37.33
CA SER A 57 -19.04 -23.31 -36.51
C SER A 57 -17.99 -22.28 -36.09
N ALA A 58 -17.56 -21.41 -37.01
CA ALA A 58 -16.60 -20.35 -36.71
C ALA A 58 -17.15 -19.31 -35.72
N VAL A 59 -18.42 -18.93 -35.86
CA VAL A 59 -19.11 -18.02 -34.92
C VAL A 59 -19.19 -18.66 -33.53
N LYS A 60 -19.53 -19.94 -33.44
CA LYS A 60 -19.58 -20.66 -32.16
C LYS A 60 -18.21 -20.73 -31.48
N GLU A 61 -17.16 -21.06 -32.23
CA GLU A 61 -15.79 -21.09 -31.70
C GLU A 61 -15.35 -19.70 -31.20
N LEU A 62 -15.70 -18.64 -31.92
CA LEU A 62 -15.43 -17.28 -31.50
C LEU A 62 -16.19 -16.92 -30.22
N GLU A 63 -17.47 -17.31 -30.12
CA GLU A 63 -18.28 -17.11 -28.93
C GLU A 63 -17.64 -17.79 -27.70
N ASP A 64 -17.26 -19.06 -27.84
CA ASP A 64 -16.63 -19.83 -26.77
C ASP A 64 -15.30 -19.20 -26.33
N LYS A 65 -14.45 -18.77 -27.28
CA LYS A 65 -13.21 -18.04 -26.98
C LYS A 65 -13.48 -16.75 -26.23
N LYS A 66 -14.49 -15.96 -26.63
CA LYS A 66 -14.84 -14.71 -25.95
C LYS A 66 -15.40 -14.95 -24.55
N ARG A 67 -16.21 -15.99 -24.35
CA ARG A 67 -16.68 -16.42 -23.02
C ARG A 67 -15.50 -16.78 -22.12
N GLN A 68 -14.53 -17.54 -22.62
CA GLN A 68 -13.34 -17.90 -21.86
C GLN A 68 -12.51 -16.67 -21.47
N VAL A 69 -12.31 -15.72 -22.39
CA VAL A 69 -11.61 -14.46 -22.10
C VAL A 69 -12.31 -13.68 -20.99
N LEU A 70 -13.64 -13.61 -20.99
CA LEU A 70 -14.40 -12.93 -19.93
C LEU A 70 -14.20 -13.58 -18.55
N ILE A 71 -14.13 -14.91 -18.49
CA ILE A 71 -13.84 -15.64 -17.24
C ILE A 71 -12.44 -15.29 -16.76
N THR A 72 -11.42 -15.43 -17.61
CA THR A 72 -10.04 -15.12 -17.26
C THR A 72 -9.84 -13.67 -16.85
N LEU A 73 -10.54 -12.73 -17.50
CA LEU A 73 -10.49 -11.31 -17.14
C LEU A 73 -11.10 -11.05 -15.75
N LYS A 74 -12.19 -11.74 -15.41
CA LYS A 74 -12.82 -11.66 -14.09
C LYS A 74 -11.87 -12.20 -13.01
N ASP A 75 -11.24 -13.33 -13.27
CA ASP A 75 -10.30 -13.96 -12.33
C ASP A 75 -9.07 -13.08 -12.14
N SER A 76 -8.48 -12.59 -13.23
CA SER A 76 -7.35 -11.65 -13.19
C SER A 76 -7.67 -10.39 -12.38
N LYS A 77 -8.88 -9.82 -12.56
CA LYS A 77 -9.34 -8.68 -11.75
C LYS A 77 -9.40 -9.01 -10.25
N LEU A 78 -9.84 -10.22 -9.89
CA LEU A 78 -9.89 -10.65 -8.49
C LEU A 78 -8.47 -10.83 -7.93
N THR A 79 -7.57 -11.46 -8.68
CA THR A 79 -6.16 -11.62 -8.31
C THR A 79 -5.49 -10.27 -8.08
N VAL A 80 -5.60 -9.33 -9.02
CA VAL A 80 -5.00 -7.99 -8.88
C VAL A 80 -5.54 -7.27 -7.66
N LYS A 81 -6.85 -7.36 -7.38
CA LYS A 81 -7.44 -6.78 -6.15
C LYS A 81 -6.86 -7.39 -4.89
N GLN A 82 -6.66 -8.71 -4.88
CA GLN A 82 -6.09 -9.41 -3.74
C GLN A 82 -4.62 -9.03 -3.55
N ASP A 83 -3.84 -8.90 -4.62
CA ASP A 83 -2.44 -8.47 -4.56
C ASP A 83 -2.30 -7.06 -4.00
N VAL A 84 -3.17 -6.13 -4.43
CA VAL A 84 -3.21 -4.76 -3.87
C VAL A 84 -3.50 -4.78 -2.37
N ASN A 85 -4.46 -5.59 -1.92
CA ASN A 85 -4.79 -5.71 -0.50
C ASN A 85 -3.64 -6.33 0.31
N ASN A 86 -2.99 -7.37 -0.23
CA ASN A 86 -1.84 -8.02 0.39
C ASN A 86 -0.67 -7.05 0.52
N PHE A 87 -0.40 -6.26 -0.53
CA PHE A 87 0.64 -5.24 -0.49
C PHE A 87 0.34 -4.16 0.56
N LYS A 88 -0.91 -3.68 0.63
CA LYS A 88 -1.36 -2.74 1.66
C LYS A 88 -1.13 -3.28 3.07
N ALA A 89 -1.54 -4.53 3.32
CA ALA A 89 -1.36 -5.17 4.63
C ALA A 89 0.12 -5.29 5.02
N ARG A 90 1.00 -5.63 4.06
CA ARG A 90 2.45 -5.68 4.27
C ARG A 90 3.04 -4.32 4.61
N LEU A 91 2.62 -3.25 3.91
CA LEU A 91 3.06 -1.89 4.22
C LEU A 91 2.62 -1.45 5.62
N GLN A 92 1.36 -1.69 5.98
CA GLN A 92 0.85 -1.36 7.31
C GLN A 92 1.62 -2.08 8.41
N LYS A 93 1.89 -3.38 8.23
CA LYS A 93 2.72 -4.15 9.17
C LYS A 93 4.11 -3.54 9.32
N ARG A 94 4.74 -3.14 8.21
CA ARG A 94 6.09 -2.57 8.26
C ARG A 94 6.12 -1.20 8.95
N ILE A 95 5.09 -0.38 8.74
CA ILE A 95 4.94 0.90 9.45
C ILE A 95 4.82 0.65 10.96
N GLN A 96 3.97 -0.30 11.38
CA GLN A 96 3.81 -0.67 12.79
C GLN A 96 5.11 -1.19 13.42
N GLU A 97 5.89 -1.99 12.70
CA GLU A 97 7.19 -2.48 13.16
C GLU A 97 8.18 -1.33 13.38
N ILE A 98 8.23 -0.36 12.47
CA ILE A 98 9.12 0.80 12.57
C ILE A 98 8.68 1.71 13.73
N GLU A 99 7.38 1.97 13.85
CA GLU A 99 6.81 2.77 14.94
C GLU A 99 7.12 2.16 16.31
N ALA A 100 6.91 0.86 16.48
CA ALA A 100 7.23 0.15 17.71
C ALA A 100 8.72 0.20 18.05
N ALA A 101 9.60 0.06 17.05
CA ALA A 101 11.05 0.14 17.24
C ALA A 101 11.47 1.55 17.70
N LEU A 102 10.95 2.60 17.04
CA LEU A 102 11.24 3.99 17.40
C LEU A 102 10.72 4.34 18.80
N MET A 103 9.51 3.88 19.16
CA MET A 103 8.98 4.08 20.51
C MET A 103 9.84 3.41 21.57
N SER A 104 10.29 2.17 21.31
CA SER A 104 11.21 1.47 22.21
C SER A 104 12.55 2.20 22.36
N GLU A 105 13.05 2.80 21.29
CA GLU A 105 14.31 3.56 21.30
C GLU A 105 14.15 4.86 22.10
N ILE A 106 13.02 5.56 21.93
CA ILE A 106 12.66 6.74 22.74
C ILE A 106 12.56 6.36 24.22
N ASP A 107 11.88 5.28 24.56
CA ASP A 107 11.74 4.82 25.94
C ASP A 107 13.10 4.49 26.56
N THR A 108 13.98 3.84 25.80
CA THR A 108 15.35 3.51 26.24
C THR A 108 16.14 4.79 26.53
N ILE A 109 16.17 5.74 25.58
CA ILE A 109 16.87 7.02 25.74
C ILE A 109 16.31 7.78 26.95
N HIS A 110 14.99 7.82 27.11
CA HIS A 110 14.34 8.49 28.23
C HIS A 110 14.73 7.85 29.57
N THR A 111 14.73 6.52 29.65
CA THR A 111 15.15 5.79 30.86
C THR A 111 16.61 6.05 31.18
N ASP A 112 17.50 6.01 30.20
CA ASP A 112 18.93 6.26 30.40
C ASP A 112 19.18 7.68 30.90
N LEU A 113 18.59 8.69 30.25
CA LEU A 113 18.68 10.08 30.68
C LEU A 113 18.08 10.31 32.06
N SER A 114 16.96 9.65 32.38
CA SER A 114 16.32 9.74 33.70
C SER A 114 17.20 9.14 34.79
N ASN A 115 17.83 7.99 34.51
CA ASN A 115 18.74 7.34 35.45
C ASN A 115 19.97 8.22 35.69
N GLU A 116 20.58 8.75 34.63
CA GLU A 116 21.72 9.67 34.74
C GLU A 116 21.36 10.93 35.55
N ALA A 117 20.20 11.53 35.27
CA ALA A 117 19.72 12.69 36.02
C ALA A 117 19.50 12.36 37.51
N ASN A 118 18.94 11.19 37.82
CA ASN A 118 18.73 10.74 39.20
C ASN A 118 20.04 10.50 39.94
N GLU A 119 21.03 9.84 39.31
CA GLU A 119 22.35 9.64 39.89
C GLU A 119 23.05 10.97 40.19
N ASN A 120 22.96 11.93 39.26
CA ASN A 120 23.53 13.25 39.45
C ASN A 120 22.82 14.01 40.59
N LEU A 121 21.49 13.89 40.69
CA LEU A 121 20.71 14.48 41.76
C LEU A 121 21.07 13.87 43.13
N GLU A 122 21.29 12.56 43.20
CA GLU A 122 21.72 11.87 44.42
C GLU A 122 23.09 12.37 44.89
N LYS A 123 24.07 12.46 43.97
CA LYS A 123 25.39 13.05 44.25
C LYS A 123 25.29 14.48 44.78
N ILE A 124 24.40 15.30 44.22
CA ILE A 124 24.17 16.68 44.68
C ILE A 124 23.55 16.67 46.09
N CYS A 125 22.55 15.81 46.34
CA CYS A 125 21.89 15.68 47.64
C CYS A 125 22.87 15.27 48.75
N ASP A 126 23.73 14.29 48.49
CA ASP A 126 24.73 13.83 49.44
C ASP A 126 25.75 14.93 49.78
N ARG A 127 26.21 15.66 48.77
CA ARG A 127 27.10 16.82 48.95
C ARG A 127 26.44 17.90 49.79
N ARG A 128 25.18 18.25 49.46
CA ARG A 128 24.40 19.22 50.24
C ARG A 128 24.32 18.80 51.70
N ARG A 129 24.08 17.51 51.99
CA ARG A 129 24.04 16.98 53.36
C ARG A 129 25.38 17.14 54.08
N LYS A 130 26.51 16.87 53.41
CA LYS A 130 27.85 17.08 53.99
C LYS A 130 28.11 18.55 54.31
N ILE A 131 27.81 19.46 53.37
CA ILE A 131 27.97 20.91 53.58
C ILE A 131 27.04 21.41 54.70
N GLN A 132 25.81 20.91 54.76
CA GLN A 132 24.86 21.23 55.84
C GLN A 132 25.43 20.83 57.21
N ASN A 133 25.96 19.62 57.34
CA ASN A 133 26.58 19.15 58.60
C ASN A 133 27.78 20.03 59.00
N ILE A 134 28.62 20.41 58.04
CA ILE A 134 29.74 21.33 58.26
C ILE A 134 29.24 22.68 58.79
N ALA A 135 28.19 23.24 58.16
CA ALA A 135 27.62 24.52 58.57
C ALA A 135 27.05 24.46 60.00
N GLU A 136 26.35 23.38 60.36
CA GLU A 136 25.81 23.17 61.70
C GLU A 136 26.91 23.02 62.75
N GLN A 137 27.99 22.28 62.46
CA GLN A 137 29.15 22.17 63.34
C GLN A 137 29.84 23.52 63.54
N PHE A 138 30.01 24.28 62.46
CA PHE A 138 30.61 25.62 62.49
C PHE A 138 29.77 26.59 63.33
N GLU A 139 28.45 26.58 63.16
CA GLU A 139 27.54 27.40 63.95
C GLU A 139 27.59 27.04 65.44
N PHE A 140 27.65 25.75 65.79
CA PHE A 140 27.74 25.31 67.17
C PHE A 140 29.06 25.71 67.83
N ILE A 141 30.20 25.40 67.19
CA ILE A 141 31.54 25.67 67.75
C ILE A 141 31.82 27.17 67.80
N SER A 142 31.35 27.96 66.83
CA SER A 142 31.51 29.42 66.88
C SER A 142 30.76 30.09 68.05
N LYS A 143 29.63 29.51 68.49
CA LYS A 143 28.84 30.04 69.62
C LYS A 143 29.29 29.52 70.98
N HIS A 144 29.78 28.29 71.06
CA HIS A 144 30.00 27.58 72.32
C HIS A 144 31.41 27.00 72.51
N GLY A 145 32.23 27.00 71.46
CA GLY A 145 33.57 26.43 71.46
C GLY A 145 34.64 27.38 72.00
N SER A 146 35.74 26.79 72.48
CA SER A 146 36.96 27.53 72.81
C SER A 146 37.70 28.00 71.54
N GLU A 147 38.55 29.01 71.67
CA GLU A 147 39.38 29.51 70.56
C GLU A 147 40.20 28.40 69.88
N SER A 148 40.74 27.45 70.65
CA SER A 148 41.47 26.29 70.12
C SER A 148 40.56 25.36 69.31
N GLN A 149 39.32 25.11 69.75
CA GLN A 149 38.36 24.29 69.00
C GLN A 149 37.93 24.97 67.71
N THR A 150 37.70 26.29 67.74
CA THR A 150 37.39 27.07 66.55
C THR A 150 38.55 27.08 65.55
N PHE A 151 39.80 27.23 66.03
CA PHE A 151 40.98 27.18 65.19
C PHE A 151 41.15 25.81 64.50
N MET A 152 41.05 24.71 65.27
CA MET A 152 41.12 23.36 64.71
C MET A 152 40.02 23.10 63.68
N LEU A 153 38.81 23.59 63.94
CA LEU A 153 37.70 23.44 63.01
C LEU A 153 37.96 24.20 61.71
N ILE A 154 38.34 25.47 61.76
CA ILE A 154 38.65 26.27 60.57
C ILE A 154 39.73 25.58 59.72
N ASP A 155 40.80 25.11 60.35
CA ASP A 155 41.91 24.49 59.61
C ASP A 155 41.50 23.16 58.96
N ASN A 156 40.67 22.36 59.63
CA ASN A 156 40.16 21.10 59.09
C ASN A 156 39.16 21.27 57.94
N ILE A 157 38.22 22.22 58.04
CA ILE A 157 37.16 22.34 57.02
C ILE A 157 37.64 23.08 55.77
N LYS A 158 38.71 23.91 55.83
CA LYS A 158 39.13 24.72 54.67
C LYS A 158 39.41 23.87 53.42
N GLU A 159 40.01 22.69 53.61
CA GLU A 159 40.35 21.78 52.51
C GLU A 159 39.10 21.04 52.02
N GLU A 160 38.21 20.66 52.94
CA GLU A 160 36.96 19.97 52.62
C GLU A 160 35.98 20.88 51.84
N LEU A 161 35.88 22.16 52.20
CA LEU A 161 35.11 23.16 51.45
C LEU A 161 35.67 23.40 50.05
N ASN A 162 37.00 23.55 49.93
CA ASN A 162 37.65 23.70 48.62
C ASN A 162 37.43 22.48 47.73
N CYS A 163 37.43 21.27 48.31
CA CYS A 163 37.13 20.04 47.59
C CYS A 163 35.69 20.05 47.06
N HIS A 164 34.71 20.38 47.93
CA HIS A 164 33.30 20.45 47.55
C HIS A 164 33.01 21.51 46.49
N ASP A 165 33.63 22.69 46.58
CA ASP A 165 33.43 23.78 45.61
C ASP A 165 34.00 23.40 44.22
N ASN A 166 35.22 22.86 44.17
CA ASN A 166 35.82 22.39 42.91
C ASN A 166 34.97 21.34 42.19
N GLU A 167 34.39 20.40 42.94
CA GLU A 167 33.54 19.36 42.36
C GLU A 167 32.16 19.89 41.96
N PHE A 168 31.61 20.87 42.69
CA PHE A 168 30.39 21.56 42.29
C PHE A 168 30.58 22.36 40.99
N GLN A 169 31.72 23.04 40.82
CA GLN A 169 32.06 23.71 39.56
C GLN A 169 32.18 22.73 38.39
N LYS A 170 32.74 21.54 38.60
CA LYS A 170 32.79 20.48 37.57
C LYS A 170 31.39 20.05 37.12
N LEU A 171 30.46 19.84 38.07
CA LEU A 171 29.07 19.48 37.77
C LEU A 171 28.31 20.61 37.04
N LEU A 172 28.57 21.87 37.39
CA LEU A 172 28.00 23.03 36.68
C LEU A 172 28.51 23.15 35.24
N LEU A 173 29.78 22.80 35.00
CA LEU A 173 30.39 22.83 33.68
C LEU A 173 29.91 21.69 32.78
N SER A 174 29.75 20.47 33.30
CA SER A 174 29.19 19.35 32.54
C SER A 174 27.78 19.67 32.04
N HIS A 175 26.93 20.25 32.90
CA HIS A 175 25.57 20.63 32.54
C HIS A 175 25.44 21.75 31.48
N ARG A 176 26.50 22.53 31.23
CA ARG A 176 26.50 23.58 30.19
C ARG A 176 26.90 23.05 28.81
N CYS A 177 27.59 21.92 28.74
CA CYS A 177 27.92 21.27 27.46
C CYS A 177 26.70 20.57 26.84
N ASP A 178 25.84 19.96 27.66
CA ASP A 178 24.66 19.22 27.17
C ASP A 178 23.58 20.13 26.55
N LYS A 179 23.59 21.43 26.86
CA LYS A 179 22.63 22.41 26.30
C LYS A 179 23.03 22.99 24.92
N ARG A 180 24.11 22.50 24.29
CA ARG A 180 24.63 23.02 23.00
C ARG A 180 24.57 22.02 21.83
N GLN A 181 23.99 20.84 22.01
CA GLN A 181 23.67 19.91 20.93
C GLN A 181 22.16 19.92 20.67
#